data_AF-A0A7C5X5S3-F1
#
_entry.id   AF-A0A7C5X5S3-F1
#
_cell.length_a   1.000
_cell.length_b   1.000
_cell.length_c   1.000
_cell.angle_alpha   90.00
_cell.angle_beta   90.00
_cell.angle_gamma   90.00
#
_symmetry.space_group_name_H-M   'P 1'
#
loop_
_entity.id
_entity.type
_entity.pdbx_description
1 polymer ?
#
loop_
_entity_poly.entity_id
_entity_poly.type
_entity_poly.pdbx_seq_one_letter_code
_entity_poly.pdbx_strand_id
1 'polypeptide(L)'
;MHEENLAQRYAQALWEAAKEANAVETVAQDLAALDELLHALPELVDFLSHPKLDLSQKEAAILSLKEKFHPYTINLLRLLVRRGRAFLLPELLRAYFRVLEKEGGPVL
;
A
#
# COMPACT_ATOMS: atom_id res chain seq x y z
N MET A 1 18.36 -7.85 3.67
CA MET A 1 18.15 -6.97 4.85
C MET A 1 17.91 -5.48 4.52
N HIS A 2 17.81 -5.04 3.25
CA HIS A 2 17.51 -3.63 2.93
C HIS A 2 16.03 -3.35 2.61
N GLU A 3 15.30 -4.33 2.07
CA GLU A 3 13.91 -4.17 1.62
C GLU A 3 12.90 -4.17 2.77
N GLU A 4 13.10 -5.07 3.75
CA GLU A 4 12.26 -5.17 4.95
C GLU A 4 12.29 -3.86 5.78
N ASN A 5 13.46 -3.23 5.91
CA ASN A 5 13.59 -1.94 6.59
C ASN A 5 12.84 -0.82 5.85
N LEU A 6 12.78 -0.87 4.52
CA LEU A 6 12.13 0.16 3.72
C LEU A 6 10.59 -0.01 3.74
N ALA A 7 10.09 -1.24 3.65
CA ALA A 7 8.68 -1.54 3.82
C ALA A 7 8.16 -1.09 5.19
N GLN A 8 8.90 -1.37 6.26
CA GLN A 8 8.57 -0.89 7.61
C GLN A 8 8.51 0.65 7.70
N ARG A 9 9.46 1.37 7.08
CA ARG A 9 9.42 2.85 7.05
C ARG A 9 8.17 3.38 6.35
N TYR A 10 7.79 2.79 5.22
CA TYR A 10 6.58 3.18 4.51
C TYR A 10 5.32 2.86 5.30
N ALA A 11 5.26 1.68 5.92
CA ALA A 11 4.16 1.28 6.79
C ALA A 11 3.97 2.26 7.96
N GLN A 12 5.07 2.59 8.67
CA GLN A 12 5.06 3.56 9.77
C GLN A 12 4.59 4.93 9.28
N ALA A 13 5.15 5.44 8.18
CA ALA A 13 4.78 6.75 7.64
C ALA A 13 3.31 6.80 7.18
N LEU A 14 2.79 5.73 6.59
CA LEU A 14 1.37 5.65 6.22
C LEU A 14 0.47 5.64 7.45
N TRP A 15 0.85 4.87 8.49
CA TRP A 15 0.09 4.83 9.73
C TRP A 15 0.07 6.18 10.44
N GLU A 16 1.21 6.88 10.51
CA GLU A 16 1.30 8.23 11.08
C GLU A 16 0.40 9.22 10.32
N ALA A 17 0.48 9.24 8.99
CA ALA A 17 -0.37 10.09 8.15
C ALA A 17 -1.87 9.77 8.30
N ALA A 18 -2.21 8.49 8.37
CA ALA A 18 -3.60 8.06 8.59
C ALA A 18 -4.08 8.44 10.00
N LYS A 19 -3.23 8.36 11.02
CA LYS A 19 -3.53 8.76 12.39
C LYS A 19 -3.78 10.25 12.51
N GLU A 20 -2.92 11.08 11.94
CA GLU A 20 -3.10 12.54 11.91
C GLU A 20 -4.42 12.95 11.25
N ALA A 21 -4.88 12.16 10.27
CA ALA A 21 -6.13 12.39 9.56
C ALA A 21 -7.36 11.66 10.15
N ASN A 22 -7.23 10.98 11.29
CA ASN A 22 -8.29 10.14 11.88
C ASN A 22 -8.87 9.09 10.89
N ALA A 23 -8.02 8.55 10.02
CA ALA A 23 -8.38 7.62 8.94
C ALA A 23 -7.74 6.24 9.10
N VAL A 24 -7.20 5.90 10.28
CA VAL A 24 -6.48 4.63 10.53
C VAL A 24 -7.34 3.42 10.19
N GLU A 25 -8.58 3.38 10.68
CA GLU A 25 -9.49 2.25 10.44
C GLU A 25 -9.80 2.07 8.95
N THR A 26 -10.17 3.16 8.26
CA THR A 26 -10.47 3.12 6.83
C THR A 26 -9.26 2.71 5.99
N VAL A 27 -8.07 3.26 6.29
CA VAL A 27 -6.83 2.86 5.59
C VAL A 27 -6.50 1.40 5.88
N ALA A 28 -6.69 0.92 7.11
CA ALA A 28 -6.43 -0.48 7.44
C ALA A 28 -7.38 -1.42 6.68
N GLN A 29 -8.67 -1.06 6.54
CA GLN A 29 -9.64 -1.80 5.73
C GLN A 29 -9.26 -1.80 4.24
N ASP A 30 -8.84 -0.65 3.69
CA ASP A 30 -8.35 -0.57 2.32
C ASP A 30 -7.17 -1.52 2.08
N LEU A 31 -6.20 -1.55 3.02
CA LEU A 31 -5.02 -2.39 2.92
C LEU A 31 -5.35 -3.87 3.08
N ALA A 32 -6.37 -4.23 3.88
CA ALA A 32 -6.87 -5.60 3.97
C ALA A 32 -7.48 -6.06 2.65
N ALA A 33 -8.36 -5.24 2.05
CA ALA A 33 -8.94 -5.51 0.75
C ALA A 33 -7.88 -5.57 -0.37
N LEU A 34 -6.82 -4.75 -0.26
CA LEU A 34 -5.69 -4.82 -1.18
C LEU A 34 -4.89 -6.12 -1.00
N ASP A 35 -4.66 -6.57 0.24
CA ASP A 35 -3.98 -7.83 0.51
C ASP A 35 -4.77 -9.02 -0.08
N GLU A 36 -6.10 -9.04 0.10
CA GLU A 36 -6.97 -10.03 -0.54
C GLU A 36 -6.86 -9.99 -2.08
N LEU A 37 -6.84 -8.79 -2.67
CA LEU A 37 -6.68 -8.62 -4.11
C LEU A 37 -5.34 -9.16 -4.61
N LEU A 38 -4.25 -8.96 -3.87
CA LEU A 38 -2.93 -9.49 -4.23
C LEU A 38 -2.89 -11.02 -4.16
N HIS A 39 -3.60 -11.62 -3.21
CA HIS A 39 -3.73 -13.08 -3.15
C HIS A 39 -4.58 -13.63 -4.30
N ALA A 40 -5.62 -12.90 -4.71
CA ALA A 40 -6.48 -13.28 -5.82
C ALA A 40 -5.82 -13.08 -7.20
N LEU A 41 -4.95 -12.07 -7.34
CA LEU A 41 -4.28 -11.68 -8.58
C LEU A 41 -2.77 -11.47 -8.36
N PRO A 42 -1.97 -12.54 -8.22
CA PRO A 42 -0.53 -12.43 -7.98
C PRO A 42 0.23 -11.61 -9.03
N GLU A 43 -0.23 -11.63 -10.28
CA GLU A 43 0.34 -10.88 -11.40
C GLU A 43 0.21 -9.35 -11.26
N LEU A 44 -0.62 -8.87 -10.32
CA LEU A 44 -0.81 -7.43 -10.10
C LEU A 44 0.48 -6.76 -9.60
N VAL A 45 1.22 -7.42 -8.71
CA VAL A 45 2.51 -6.89 -8.23
C VAL A 45 3.53 -6.84 -9.37
N ASP A 46 3.56 -7.87 -10.21
CA ASP A 46 4.44 -7.94 -11.38
C ASP A 46 4.11 -6.82 -12.36
N PHE A 47 2.83 -6.61 -12.68
CA PHE A 47 2.38 -5.51 -13.51
C PHE A 47 2.82 -4.14 -12.96
N LEU A 48 2.59 -3.89 -11.67
CA LEU A 48 2.94 -2.61 -11.03
C LEU A 48 4.45 -2.40 -10.93
N SER A 49 5.23 -3.48 -10.78
CA SER A 49 6.70 -3.43 -10.67
C SER A 49 7.43 -3.48 -12.01
N HIS A 50 6.77 -3.87 -13.11
CA HIS A 50 7.42 -4.11 -14.40
C HIS A 50 8.08 -2.85 -15.00
N PRO A 51 9.42 -2.78 -15.14
CA PRO A 51 10.11 -1.53 -15.50
C PRO A 51 9.88 -1.06 -16.94
N LYS A 52 9.45 -1.95 -17.84
CA LYS A 52 9.18 -1.59 -19.25
C LYS A 52 7.76 -1.08 -19.52
N LEU A 53 6.88 -1.15 -18.51
CA LEU A 53 5.53 -0.60 -18.63
C LEU A 53 5.57 0.89 -18.30
N ASP A 54 4.86 1.69 -19.10
CA ASP A 54 4.80 3.13 -18.92
C ASP A 54 4.21 3.47 -17.53
N LEU A 55 4.88 4.39 -16.84
CA LEU A 55 4.44 4.93 -15.56
C LEU A 55 3.02 5.49 -15.66
N SER A 56 2.69 6.15 -16.78
CA SER A 56 1.37 6.75 -17.00
C SER A 56 0.24 5.70 -16.96
N GLN A 57 0.48 4.52 -17.55
CA GLN A 57 -0.49 3.42 -17.59
C GLN A 57 -0.72 2.83 -16.20
N LYS A 58 0.36 2.66 -15.43
CA LYS A 58 0.27 2.17 -14.04
C LYS A 58 -0.46 3.16 -13.14
N GLU A 59 -0.15 4.45 -13.27
CA GLU A 59 -0.86 5.48 -12.51
C GLU A 59 -2.34 5.57 -12.89
N ALA A 60 -2.68 5.43 -14.18
CA ALA A 60 -4.07 5.39 -14.63
C ALA A 60 -4.82 4.19 -14.03
N ALA A 61 -4.20 3.01 -14.01
CA ALA A 61 -4.78 1.82 -13.37
C ALA A 61 -5.03 2.05 -11.88
N ILE A 62 -4.07 2.63 -11.15
CA ILE A 62 -4.23 2.97 -9.72
C ILE A 62 -5.35 4.01 -9.52
N LEU A 63 -5.39 5.06 -10.36
CA LEU A 63 -6.39 6.12 -10.26
C LEU A 63 -7.81 5.62 -10.55
N SER A 64 -7.98 4.51 -11.26
CA SER A 64 -9.29 3.89 -11.45
C SER A 64 -9.91 3.38 -10.13
N LEU A 65 -9.09 3.19 -9.10
CA LEU A 65 -9.51 2.71 -7.77
C LEU A 65 -9.83 3.85 -6.79
N LYS A 66 -9.70 5.11 -7.21
CA LYS A 66 -9.82 6.28 -6.31
C LYS A 66 -11.17 6.45 -5.63
N GLU A 67 -12.23 5.90 -6.20
CA GLU A 67 -13.58 5.92 -5.63
C GLU A 67 -13.81 4.77 -4.64
N LYS A 68 -12.92 3.76 -4.64
CA LYS A 68 -13.01 2.56 -3.78
C LYS A 68 -12.09 2.63 -2.57
N PHE A 69 -10.96 3.31 -2.69
CA PHE A 69 -9.95 3.41 -1.63
C PHE A 69 -9.72 4.85 -1.20
N HIS A 70 -9.37 5.01 0.06
CA HIS A 70 -9.00 6.27 0.67
C HIS A 70 -7.81 6.93 -0.06
N PRO A 71 -7.76 8.28 -0.14
CA PRO A 71 -6.66 9.00 -0.79
C PRO A 71 -5.26 8.62 -0.30
N TYR A 72 -5.08 8.28 0.98
CA TYR A 72 -3.79 7.81 1.50
C TYR A 72 -3.34 6.48 0.87
N THR A 73 -4.25 5.54 0.69
CA THR A 73 -3.99 4.25 0.02
C THR A 73 -3.61 4.48 -1.44
N ILE A 74 -4.37 5.31 -2.16
CA ILE A 74 -4.07 5.67 -3.56
C ILE A 74 -2.72 6.37 -3.69
N ASN A 75 -2.43 7.31 -2.79
CA ASN A 75 -1.17 8.04 -2.80
C ASN A 75 0.02 7.13 -2.47
N LEU A 76 -0.14 6.16 -1.57
CA LEU A 76 0.88 5.14 -1.32
C LEU A 76 1.18 4.35 -2.61
N LEU A 77 0.15 3.80 -3.26
CA LEU A 77 0.32 3.00 -4.48
C LEU A 77 1.04 3.80 -5.58
N ARG A 78 0.62 5.04 -5.80
CA ARG A 78 1.27 5.94 -6.76
C ARG A 78 2.71 6.23 -6.38
N LEU A 79 2.99 6.48 -5.10
CA LEU A 79 4.35 6.73 -4.61
C LEU A 79 5.26 5.52 -4.87
N LEU A 80 4.79 4.31 -4.57
CA LEU A 80 5.55 3.09 -4.80
C LEU A 80 5.88 2.90 -6.28
N VAL A 81 4.89 3.04 -7.16
CA VAL A 81 5.10 2.91 -8.61
C VAL A 81 6.06 3.98 -9.14
N ARG A 82 5.85 5.26 -8.77
CA ARG A 82 6.74 6.37 -9.21
C ARG A 82 8.18 6.21 -8.74
N ARG A 83 8.42 5.51 -7.63
CA ARG A 83 9.75 5.24 -7.09
C ARG A 83 10.34 3.91 -7.56
N GLY A 84 9.63 3.14 -8.39
CA GLY A 84 10.06 1.80 -8.81
C GLY A 84 10.06 0.77 -7.67
N ARG A 85 9.21 0.99 -6.66
CA ARG A 85 9.15 0.23 -5.39
C ARG A 85 7.86 -0.55 -5.20
N ALA A 86 7.08 -0.76 -6.25
CA ALA A 86 5.83 -1.51 -6.18
C ALA A 86 6.02 -2.96 -5.70
N PHE A 87 7.19 -3.55 -5.93
CA PHE A 87 7.54 -4.89 -5.41
C PHE A 87 7.54 -4.98 -3.88
N LEU A 88 7.65 -3.84 -3.16
CA LEU A 88 7.59 -3.82 -1.70
C LEU A 88 6.16 -3.97 -1.17
N LEU A 89 5.15 -3.90 -2.02
CA LEU A 89 3.75 -3.81 -1.60
C LEU A 89 3.34 -4.98 -0.66
N PRO A 90 3.65 -6.26 -0.94
CA PRO A 90 3.29 -7.35 -0.03
C PRO A 90 3.95 -7.24 1.35
N GLU A 91 5.23 -6.85 1.41
CA GLU A 91 5.92 -6.70 2.70
C GLU A 91 5.46 -5.45 3.45
N LEU A 92 5.08 -4.39 2.73
CA LEU A 92 4.52 -3.18 3.32
C LEU A 92 3.19 -3.47 3.99
N LEU A 93 2.29 -4.22 3.35
CA LEU A 93 0.99 -4.59 3.92
C LEU A 93 1.17 -5.33 5.24
N ARG A 94 2.02 -6.37 5.25
CA ARG A 94 2.39 -7.08 6.47
C ARG A 94 2.98 -6.15 7.54
N ALA A 95 3.90 -5.27 7.15
CA ALA A 95 4.51 -4.32 8.07
C ALA A 95 3.49 -3.34 8.65
N TYR A 96 2.51 -2.89 7.88
CA TYR A 96 1.45 -2.00 8.35
C TYR A 96 0.59 -2.66 9.41
N PHE A 97 0.16 -3.91 9.20
CA PHE A 97 -0.62 -4.63 10.21
C PHE A 97 0.17 -4.89 11.50
N ARG A 98 1.48 -5.14 11.41
CA ARG A 98 2.35 -5.20 12.61
C ARG A 98 2.44 -3.87 13.34
N VAL A 99 2.48 -2.74 12.63
CA VAL A 99 2.44 -1.40 13.26
C VAL A 99 1.08 -1.19 13.93
N LEU A 100 -0.01 -1.55 13.26
CA LEU A 100 -1.37 -1.41 13.78
C LEU A 100 -1.57 -2.21 15.08
N GLU A 101 -1.13 -3.47 15.10
CA GLU A 101 -1.19 -4.34 16.29
C GLU A 101 -0.39 -3.75 17.46
N LYS A 102 0.85 -3.31 17.19
CA LYS A 102 1.72 -2.73 18.21
C LYS A 102 1.14 -1.46 18.84
N GLU A 103 0.47 -0.63 18.04
CA GLU A 103 -0.09 0.65 18.48
C GLU A 103 -1.51 0.53 19.06
N GLY A 104 -2.06 -0.69 19.18
CA GLY A 104 -3.40 -0.94 19.72
C GLY A 104 -4.52 -0.42 18.80
N GLY A 105 -4.29 -0.46 17.48
CA GLY A 105 -5.29 -0.10 16.48
C GLY A 105 -6.46 -1.09 16.39
N PRO A 106 -7.47 -0.80 15.56
CA PRO A 106 -8.60 -1.70 15.34
C PRO A 106 -8.15 -3.09 14.87
N VAL A 107 -8.79 -4.12 15.40
CA VAL A 107 -8.64 -5.51 14.95
C VAL A 107 -9.52 -5.71 13.72
N LEU A 108 -8.92 -6.14 12.62
CA LEU A 108 -9.59 -6.40 11.33
C LEU A 108 -9.65 -7.90 11.03
#